data_AF-A0A7V9FVM1-F1
#
_entry.id   AF-A0A7V9FVM1-F1
#
_cell.length_a   1.000
_cell.length_b   1.000
_cell.length_c   1.000
_cell.angle_alpha   90.00
_cell.angle_beta   90.00
_cell.angle_gamma   90.00
#
_symmetry.space_group_name_H-M   'P 1'
#
loop_
_entity.id
_entity.type
_entity.pdbx_description
1 polymer ?
#
loop_
_entity_poly.entity_id
_entity_poly.type
_entity_poly.pdbx_seq_one_letter_code
_entity_poly.pdbx_strand_id
1 'polypeptide(L)'
;PEQRAIDADTSQTLWKLVDELPPRQRTLLRALFTDNPRSYTQIAHIAGIPPGAIGPTRARTLRQLRGRLEQHGLEPGTWRPLTGHRCSG
;
A
#
# COMPACT_ATOMS: atom_id res chain seq x y z
N PRO A 1 -14.82 19.57 -5.76
CA PRO A 1 -15.64 18.60 -5.01
C PRO A 1 -15.55 17.16 -5.55
N GLU A 2 -15.31 16.99 -6.85
CA GLU A 2 -15.06 15.71 -7.54
C GLU A 2 -13.74 14.99 -7.18
N GLN A 3 -12.64 15.71 -6.91
CA GLN A 3 -11.34 15.11 -6.55
C GLN A 3 -11.35 14.28 -5.25
N ARG A 4 -12.22 14.57 -4.29
CA ARG A 4 -12.29 13.82 -3.02
C ARG A 4 -12.99 12.47 -3.15
N ALA A 5 -13.89 12.34 -4.12
CA ALA A 5 -14.60 11.07 -4.38
C ALA A 5 -13.70 10.08 -5.14
N ILE A 6 -12.87 10.58 -6.05
CA ILE A 6 -11.89 9.77 -6.82
C ILE A 6 -10.81 9.20 -5.88
N ASP A 7 -10.41 9.98 -4.87
CA ASP A 7 -9.44 9.56 -3.86
C ASP A 7 -9.97 8.44 -2.94
N ALA A 8 -11.26 8.47 -2.61
CA ALA A 8 -11.88 7.48 -1.72
C ALA A 8 -12.02 6.09 -2.38
N ASP A 9 -12.47 6.04 -3.64
CA ASP A 9 -12.61 4.79 -4.40
C ASP A 9 -11.24 4.13 -4.67
N THR A 10 -10.27 4.95 -5.10
CA THR A 10 -8.89 4.51 -5.33
C THR A 10 -8.22 4.03 -4.04
N SER A 11 -8.42 4.77 -2.95
CA SER A 11 -7.94 4.38 -1.61
C SER A 11 -8.53 3.04 -1.19
N GLN A 12 -9.81 2.77 -1.45
CA GLN A 12 -10.42 1.49 -1.10
C GLN A 12 -9.80 0.32 -1.87
N THR A 13 -9.54 0.48 -3.17
CA THR A 13 -8.87 -0.55 -3.97
C THR A 13 -7.42 -0.78 -3.51
N LEU A 14 -6.68 0.30 -3.21
CA LEU A 14 -5.34 0.19 -2.62
C LEU A 14 -5.38 -0.56 -1.29
N TRP A 15 -6.32 -0.25 -0.41
CA TRP A 15 -6.44 -0.92 0.89
C TRP A 15 -6.87 -2.38 0.77
N LYS A 16 -7.64 -2.76 -0.25
CA LYS A 16 -7.94 -4.17 -0.56
C LYS A 16 -6.66 -4.94 -0.95
N LEU A 17 -5.83 -4.37 -1.81
CA LEU A 17 -4.56 -4.99 -2.20
C LEU A 17 -3.56 -5.08 -1.04
N VAL A 18 -3.59 -4.10 -0.14
CA VAL A 18 -2.84 -4.14 1.13
C VAL A 18 -3.40 -5.20 2.08
N ASP A 19 -4.70 -5.48 2.02
CA ASP A 19 -5.36 -6.54 2.81
C ASP A 19 -4.82 -7.93 2.46
N GLU A 20 -4.53 -8.16 1.19
CA GLU A 20 -3.98 -9.41 0.67
C GLU A 20 -2.50 -9.60 1.01
N LEU A 21 -1.79 -8.57 1.49
CA LEU A 21 -0.39 -8.70 1.87
C LEU A 21 -0.26 -9.56 3.14
N PRO A 22 0.90 -10.21 3.34
CA PRO A 22 1.18 -10.92 4.57
C PRO A 22 0.92 -10.02 5.80
N PRO A 23 0.39 -10.57 6.90
CA PRO A 23 -0.13 -9.80 8.04
C PRO A 23 0.90 -8.79 8.58
N ARG A 24 2.19 -9.16 8.58
CA ARG A 24 3.28 -8.27 9.01
C ARG A 24 3.43 -7.02 8.13
N GLN A 25 3.35 -7.16 6.82
CA GLN A 25 3.50 -6.07 5.86
C GLN A 25 2.26 -5.17 5.85
N ARG A 26 1.08 -5.77 5.90
CA ARG A 26 -0.20 -5.08 6.05
C ARG A 26 -0.21 -4.21 7.30
N THR A 27 0.19 -4.77 8.45
CA THR A 27 0.26 -4.04 9.72
C THR A 27 1.22 -2.87 9.67
N LEU A 28 2.39 -3.04 9.04
CA LEU A 28 3.36 -1.96 8.85
C LEU A 28 2.79 -0.82 7.99
N LEU A 29 2.22 -1.15 6.82
CA LEU A 29 1.62 -0.15 5.93
C LEU A 29 0.44 0.56 6.58
N ARG A 30 -0.47 -0.19 7.23
CA ARG A 30 -1.58 0.41 7.96
C ARG A 30 -1.09 1.36 9.04
N ALA A 31 -0.06 0.98 9.79
CA ALA A 31 0.49 1.84 10.84
C ALA A 31 1.21 3.09 10.30
N LEU A 32 1.82 3.02 9.11
CA LEU A 32 2.49 4.16 8.46
C LEU A 32 1.52 5.13 7.77
N PHE A 33 0.42 4.62 7.22
CA PHE A 33 -0.50 5.38 6.36
C PHE A 33 -1.88 5.60 6.99
N THR A 34 -2.10 5.21 8.25
CA THR A 34 -3.28 5.65 9.02
C THR A 34 -3.02 7.06 9.54
N ASP A 35 -4.07 7.88 9.56
CA ASP A 35 -4.08 9.28 10.01
C ASP A 35 -3.71 9.51 11.50
N ASN A 36 -3.18 8.48 12.18
CA ASN A 36 -2.75 8.59 13.57
C ASN A 36 -1.21 8.75 13.61
N PRO A 37 -0.68 9.88 14.08
CA PRO A 37 0.76 10.10 14.21
C PRO A 37 1.33 9.15 15.28
N ARG A 38 1.80 7.99 14.86
CA ARG A 38 2.54 7.04 15.71
C ARG A 38 4.03 7.24 15.54
N SER A 39 4.77 7.14 16.63
CA SER A 39 6.24 7.16 16.56
C SER A 39 6.75 5.95 15.78
N TYR A 40 7.85 6.11 15.06
CA TYR A 40 8.49 5.04 14.28
C TYR A 40 8.72 3.76 15.11
N THR A 41 9.10 3.90 16.38
CA THR A 41 9.26 2.79 17.32
C THR A 41 7.95 2.04 17.61
N GLN A 42 6.82 2.75 17.78
CA GLN A 42 5.51 2.12 17.97
C GLN A 42 5.09 1.36 16.71
N ILE A 43 5.38 1.91 15.53
CA ILE A 43 5.12 1.24 14.25
C ILE A 43 5.94 -0.06 14.14
N ALA A 44 7.23 -0.04 14.54
CA ALA A 44 8.08 -1.21 14.59
C ALA A 44 7.51 -2.29 15.53
N HIS A 45 7.11 -1.87 16.73
CA HIS A 45 6.55 -2.75 17.75
C HIS A 45 5.26 -3.42 17.26
N ILE A 46 4.35 -2.65 16.66
CA ILE A 46 3.10 -3.14 16.09
C ILE A 46 3.35 -4.13 14.94
N ALA A 47 4.34 -3.86 14.09
CA ALA A 47 4.75 -4.76 13.01
C ALA A 47 5.63 -5.94 13.48
N GLY A 48 5.99 -6.00 14.76
CA GLY A 48 6.88 -7.01 15.32
C GLY A 48 8.26 -7.03 14.65
N ILE A 49 8.81 -5.86 14.28
CA ILE A 49 10.15 -5.70 13.70
C ILE A 49 10.98 -4.70 14.52
N PRO A 50 12.32 -4.81 14.51
CA PRO A 50 13.14 -3.80 15.16
C PRO A 50 13.03 -2.46 14.42
N PRO A 51 13.10 -1.32 15.14
CA PRO A 51 12.96 0.01 14.54
C PRO A 51 13.97 0.27 13.42
N GLY A 52 15.21 -0.21 13.57
CA GLY A 52 16.24 -0.12 12.51
C GLY A 52 15.92 -0.90 11.23
N ALA A 53 15.00 -1.88 11.28
CA ALA A 53 14.57 -2.65 10.12
C ALA A 53 13.37 -2.03 9.40
N ILE A 54 12.73 -0.97 9.90
CA ILE A 54 11.57 -0.38 9.25
C ILE A 54 11.94 0.18 7.87
N GLY A 55 13.09 0.82 7.69
CA GLY A 55 13.53 1.34 6.38
C GLY A 55 13.63 0.25 5.32
N PRO A 56 14.45 -0.79 5.53
CA PRO A 56 14.54 -1.94 4.63
C PRO A 56 13.21 -2.68 4.44
N THR A 57 12.43 -2.85 5.52
CA THR A 57 11.13 -3.54 5.46
C THR A 57 10.12 -2.73 4.66
N ARG A 58 10.09 -1.40 4.80
CA ARG A 58 9.25 -0.50 4.02
C ARG A 58 9.60 -0.60 2.54
N ALA A 59 10.88 -0.54 2.17
CA ALA A 59 11.30 -0.66 0.77
C ALA A 59 10.89 -2.01 0.17
N ARG A 60 11.11 -3.13 0.89
CA ARG A 60 10.69 -4.48 0.48
C ARG A 60 9.17 -4.59 0.32
N THR A 61 8.43 -4.05 1.28
CA THR A 61 6.96 -4.08 1.30
C THR A 61 6.38 -3.26 0.14
N LEU A 62 6.92 -2.06 -0.09
CA LEU A 62 6.52 -1.24 -1.23
C LEU A 62 6.83 -1.93 -2.56
N ARG A 63 7.98 -2.57 -2.72
CA ARG A 63 8.30 -3.33 -3.93
C ARG A 63 7.32 -4.48 -4.18
N GLN A 64 6.92 -5.21 -3.13
CA GLN A 64 5.92 -6.27 -3.25
C GLN A 64 4.54 -5.71 -3.62
N LEU A 65 4.15 -4.60 -2.98
CA LEU A 65 2.89 -3.92 -3.29
C LEU A 65 2.85 -3.42 -4.74
N ARG A 66 3.95 -2.84 -5.25
CA ARG A 66 4.05 -2.42 -6.66
C ARG A 66 3.83 -3.57 -7.63
N GLY A 67 4.52 -4.69 -7.43
CA GLY A 67 4.34 -5.88 -8.29
C GLY A 67 2.91 -6.43 -8.29
N ARG A 68 2.18 -6.28 -7.18
CA ARG A 68 0.76 -6.67 -7.11
C ARG A 68 -0.18 -5.67 -7.77
N LEU A 69 0.09 -4.37 -7.61
CA LEU A 69 -0.63 -3.31 -8.29
C LEU A 69 -0.50 -3.46 -9.81
N GLU A 70 0.70 -3.72 -10.32
CA GLU A 70 0.97 -3.98 -11.74
C GLU A 70 0.16 -5.19 -12.26
N GLN A 71 0.08 -6.29 -11.50
CA GLN A 71 -0.74 -7.46 -11.85
C GLN A 71 -2.25 -7.14 -11.94
N HIS A 72 -2.72 -6.15 -11.19
CA HIS A 72 -4.11 -5.71 -11.19
C HIS A 72 -4.37 -4.55 -12.16
N GLY A 73 -3.37 -4.15 -12.96
CA GLY A 73 -3.49 -3.03 -13.88
C GLY A 73 -3.62 -1.68 -13.16
N LEU A 74 -2.92 -1.50 -12.04
CA LEU A 74 -2.87 -0.24 -11.31
C LEU A 74 -1.41 0.23 -11.24
N GLU A 75 -1.14 1.43 -11.75
CA GLU A 75 0.22 2.00 -11.71
C GLU A 75 0.43 2.80 -10.41
N PRO A 76 1.40 2.42 -9.55
CA PRO A 76 1.70 3.10 -8.29
C PRO A 76 2.40 4.44 -8.53
N GLY A 77 1.63 5.48 -8.88
CA GLY A 77 2.15 6.84 -9.09
C GLY A 77 1.31 7.72 -10.01
N THR A 78 0.37 7.13 -10.74
CA THR A 78 -0.66 7.86 -11.48
C THR A 78 -2.00 7.39 -10.92
N TRP A 79 -2.75 8.28 -10.29
CA TRP A 79 -4.08 7.98 -9.75
C TRP A 79 -5.11 7.86 -10.90
N ARG A 80 -4.75 7.12 -11.95
CA ARG A 80 -5.51 6.90 -13.15
C ARG A 80 -5.64 5.40 -13.33
N PRO A 81 -6.87 4.83 -13.31
CA PRO A 81 -7.04 3.41 -13.59
C PRO A 81 -6.46 3.12 -14.98
N LEU A 82 -5.72 2.02 -15.13
CA LEU A 82 -5.34 1.52 -16.46
C LEU A 82 -6.60 0.92 -17.10
N THR A 83 -7.53 1.78 -17.51
CA THR A 83 -8.58 1.38 -18.43
C THR A 83 -7.89 1.01 -19.75
N GLY A 84 -7.54 -0.27 -19.90
CA GLY A 84 -7.02 -0.77 -21.17
C GLY A 84 -6.08 -1.96 -21.16
N HIS A 85 -6.10 -2.88 -20.19
CA HIS A 85 -5.61 -4.23 -20.49
C HIS A 85 -6.72 -5.05 -21.15
N ARG A 86 -6.86 -4.83 -22.46
CA ARG A 86 -7.46 -5.80 -23.36
C ARG A 86 -6.51 -7.00 -23.39
N CYS A 87 -6.97 -8.15 -22.91
CA CYS A 87 -6.31 -9.43 -23.20
C CYS A 87 -6.16 -9.55 -24.73
N SER A 88 -4.94 -9.73 -25.20
CA SER A 88 -4.64 -10.09 -26.59
C SER A 88 -3.57 -11.18 -26.57
N GLY A 89 -3.90 -12.34 -27.13
CA GLY A 89 -2.96 -13.41 -27.49
C GLY A 89 -3.06 -14.65 -26.64
#